data_AF-A0A925V5I0-F1
#
_entry.id   AF-A0A925V5I0-F1
#
_cell.length_a   1.000
_cell.length_b   1.000
_cell.length_c   1.000
_cell.angle_alpha   90.00
_cell.angle_beta   90.00
_cell.angle_gamma   90.00
#
_symmetry.space_group_name_H-M   'P 1'
#
loop_
_entity.id
_entity.type
_entity.pdbx_description
1 polymer ?
#
loop_
_entity_poly.entity_id
_entity_poly.type
_entity_poly.pdbx_seq_one_letter_code
_entity_poly.pdbx_strand_id
1 'polypeptide(L)'
;DNVDIEADAEIAAVALGMGVWVANGAYVYEKACCGGGCGLDLKSMRTGLSMPEACFALALDVHRKGIAPRHATKHLESTQAAALKTSASWLGRQPELLALASASKPALASG
;
A
#
# COMPACT_ATOMS: atom_id res chain seq x y z
N ASP A 1 -18.82 -9.78 -2.31
CA ASP A 1 -19.35 -8.66 -3.13
C ASP A 1 -18.28 -8.13 -4.08
N ASN A 2 -18.62 -7.22 -5.00
CA ASN A 2 -17.67 -6.68 -5.98
C ASN A 2 -16.45 -6.01 -5.31
N VAL A 3 -16.66 -5.38 -4.15
CA VAL A 3 -15.61 -4.74 -3.34
C VAL A 3 -14.55 -5.73 -2.86
N ASP A 4 -14.95 -6.94 -2.46
CA ASP A 4 -14.00 -7.96 -2.00
C ASP A 4 -13.09 -8.41 -3.15
N ILE A 5 -13.64 -8.52 -4.36
CA ILE A 5 -12.90 -8.92 -5.56
C ILE A 5 -11.86 -7.84 -5.95
N GLU A 6 -12.24 -6.56 -5.87
CA GLU A 6 -11.33 -5.44 -6.13
C GLU A 6 -10.20 -5.38 -5.09
N ALA A 7 -10.52 -5.53 -3.80
CA ALA A 7 -9.54 -5.58 -2.72
C ALA A 7 -8.56 -6.77 -2.89
N ASP A 8 -9.08 -7.97 -3.20
CA ASP A 8 -8.26 -9.15 -3.46
C ASP A 8 -7.31 -8.94 -4.66
N ALA A 9 -7.81 -8.36 -5.75
CA ALA A 9 -7.01 -8.05 -6.93
C ALA A 9 -5.88 -7.06 -6.62
N GLU A 10 -6.13 -6.08 -5.76
CA GLU A 10 -5.14 -5.07 -5.38
C GLU A 10 -4.12 -5.59 -4.38
N ILE A 11 -4.53 -6.41 -3.43
CA ILE A 11 -3.61 -7.14 -2.54
C ILE A 11 -2.70 -8.03 -3.38
N ALA A 12 -3.25 -8.76 -4.36
CA ALA A 12 -2.46 -9.54 -5.30
C ALA A 12 -1.49 -8.66 -6.11
N ALA A 13 -1.95 -7.51 -6.61
CA ALA A 13 -1.10 -6.57 -7.34
C ALA A 13 0.06 -6.04 -6.47
N VAL A 14 -0.20 -5.70 -5.19
CA VAL A 14 0.85 -5.32 -4.23
C VAL A 14 1.86 -6.44 -4.07
N ALA A 15 1.41 -7.68 -3.83
CA ALA A 15 2.29 -8.84 -3.67
C ALA A 15 3.17 -9.09 -4.91
N LEU A 16 2.62 -8.85 -6.11
CA LEU A 16 3.31 -8.93 -7.40
C LEU A 16 4.26 -7.75 -7.68
N GLY A 17 4.34 -6.76 -6.78
CA GLY A 17 5.28 -5.63 -6.87
C GLY A 17 4.70 -4.36 -7.48
N MET A 18 3.39 -4.31 -7.71
CA MET A 18 2.69 -3.13 -8.24
C MET A 18 2.24 -2.15 -7.14
N GLY A 19 2.64 -2.37 -5.88
CA GLY A 19 2.08 -1.65 -4.74
C GLY A 19 2.30 -0.13 -4.73
N VAL A 20 3.35 0.39 -5.39
CA VAL A 20 3.52 1.85 -5.57
C VAL A 20 2.39 2.43 -6.43
N TRP A 21 1.96 1.71 -7.46
CA TRP A 21 0.89 2.16 -8.35
C TRP A 21 -0.46 2.08 -7.65
N VAL A 22 -0.70 1.00 -6.90
CA VAL A 22 -1.90 0.84 -6.06
C VAL A 22 -1.97 1.97 -5.02
N ALA A 23 -0.90 2.20 -4.25
CA ALA A 23 -0.86 3.25 -3.24
C ALA A 23 -1.08 4.66 -3.81
N ASN A 24 -0.47 4.98 -4.96
CA ASN A 24 -0.70 6.26 -5.62
C ASN A 24 -2.14 6.40 -6.17
N GLY A 25 -2.72 5.30 -6.69
CA GLY A 25 -4.09 5.26 -7.20
C GLY A 25 -5.19 5.26 -6.14
N ALA A 26 -4.84 4.91 -4.90
CA ALA A 26 -5.73 4.86 -3.74
C ALA A 26 -5.99 6.21 -3.08
N TYR A 27 -5.21 7.23 -3.45
CA TYR A 27 -5.37 8.55 -2.89
C TYR A 27 -6.27 9.44 -3.73
N VAL A 28 -7.27 9.98 -3.06
CA VAL A 28 -8.13 11.05 -3.56
C VAL A 28 -7.45 12.38 -3.23
N TYR A 29 -6.86 13.08 -4.20
CA TYR A 29 -6.44 14.45 -3.94
C TYR A 29 -7.65 15.38 -3.98
N GLU A 30 -8.11 15.73 -2.80
CA GLU A 30 -9.04 16.80 -2.49
C GLU A 30 -8.31 18.16 -2.61
N LYS A 31 -8.57 18.94 -3.66
CA LYS A 31 -8.34 20.40 -3.55
C LYS A 31 -9.48 21.00 -2.73
N ALA A 32 -9.47 20.86 -1.41
CA ALA A 32 -10.34 21.63 -0.52
C ALA A 32 -9.71 21.90 0.85
N CYS A 33 -8.63 22.68 0.85
CA CYS A 33 -8.19 23.41 2.04
C CYS A 33 -9.02 24.71 2.27
N CYS A 34 -9.88 25.10 1.32
CA CYS A 34 -10.29 26.51 1.16
C CYS A 34 -11.77 26.77 0.79
N GLY A 35 -12.75 26.33 1.58
CA GLY A 35 -14.08 26.98 1.60
C GLY A 35 -14.86 27.05 0.27
N GLY A 36 -14.91 25.98 -0.53
CA GLY A 36 -15.78 25.92 -1.70
C GLY A 36 -15.66 24.61 -2.48
N GLY A 37 -16.59 23.66 -2.22
CA GLY A 37 -16.86 22.52 -3.09
C GLY A 37 -16.02 21.27 -2.80
N CYS A 38 -16.55 20.36 -1.97
CA CYS A 38 -16.04 19.03 -1.69
C CYS A 38 -16.17 18.11 -2.93
N GLY A 39 -15.54 18.49 -4.04
CA GLY A 39 -15.52 17.73 -5.29
C GLY A 39 -14.65 16.49 -5.13
N LEU A 40 -15.20 15.45 -4.51
CA LEU A 40 -14.63 14.11 -4.55
C LEU A 40 -14.63 13.65 -6.01
N ASP A 41 -13.47 13.69 -6.66
CA ASP A 41 -13.32 13.08 -7.98
C ASP A 41 -13.19 11.57 -7.84
N LEU A 42 -14.32 10.91 -7.59
CA LEU A 42 -14.40 9.44 -7.55
C LEU A 42 -14.05 8.80 -8.90
N LYS A 43 -14.03 9.57 -10.01
CA LYS A 43 -13.66 9.04 -11.34
C LYS A 43 -12.15 8.84 -11.49
N SER A 44 -11.33 9.51 -10.68
CA SER A 44 -9.88 9.29 -10.66
C SER A 44 -9.44 8.27 -9.62
N MET A 45 -10.36 7.77 -8.78
CA MET A 45 -10.11 6.63 -7.91
C MET A 45 -9.90 5.38 -8.77
N ARG A 46 -8.71 4.78 -8.67
CA ARG A 46 -8.31 3.63 -9.50
C ARG A 46 -8.19 2.35 -8.69
N THR A 47 -8.59 2.37 -7.42
CA THR A 47 -8.46 1.26 -6.49
C THR A 47 -9.65 1.18 -5.52
N GLY A 48 -10.05 -0.02 -5.14
CA GLY A 48 -11.02 -0.33 -4.09
C GLY A 48 -10.43 -0.22 -2.68
N LEU A 49 -9.13 -0.46 -2.49
CA LEU A 49 -8.43 -0.19 -1.23
C LEU A 49 -8.38 1.32 -0.98
N SER A 50 -8.62 1.70 0.28
CA SER A 50 -8.34 3.06 0.74
C SER A 50 -6.83 3.33 0.75
N MET A 51 -6.44 4.61 0.66
CA MET A 51 -5.02 4.99 0.70
C MET A 51 -4.26 4.42 1.92
N PRO A 52 -4.79 4.45 3.17
CA PRO A 52 -4.13 3.83 4.30
C PRO A 52 -3.95 2.31 4.14
N GLU A 53 -4.95 1.60 3.62
CA GLU A 53 -4.87 0.14 3.40
C GLU A 53 -3.84 -0.22 2.33
N ALA A 54 -3.86 0.50 1.19
CA ALA A 54 -2.88 0.32 0.12
C ALA A 54 -1.44 0.62 0.61
N CYS A 55 -1.26 1.69 1.39
CA CYS A 55 0.04 2.02 1.98
C CYS A 55 0.48 1.00 3.03
N PHE A 56 -0.45 0.44 3.80
CA PHE A 56 -0.16 -0.63 4.76
C PHE A 56 0.27 -1.92 4.06
N ALA A 57 -0.48 -2.35 3.04
CA ALA A 57 -0.14 -3.51 2.23
C ALA A 57 1.23 -3.35 1.57
N LEU A 58 1.53 -2.16 1.01
CA LEU A 58 2.84 -1.85 0.46
C LEU A 58 3.94 -1.89 1.53
N ALA A 59 3.70 -1.34 2.73
CA ALA A 59 4.68 -1.39 3.83
C ALA A 59 5.02 -2.83 4.23
N LEU A 60 4.00 -3.70 4.28
CA LEU A 60 4.17 -5.12 4.59
C LEU A 60 4.94 -5.84 3.48
N ASP A 61 4.63 -5.58 2.22
CA ASP A 61 5.30 -6.21 1.08
C ASP A 61 6.77 -5.78 0.92
N VAL A 62 7.09 -4.49 1.11
CA VAL A 62 8.49 -4.05 1.10
C VAL A 62 9.27 -4.68 2.25
N HIS A 63 8.66 -4.82 3.44
CA HIS A 63 9.29 -5.55 4.54
C HIS A 63 9.53 -7.02 4.18
N ARG A 64 8.51 -7.72 3.66
CA ARG A 64 8.61 -9.11 3.19
C ARG A 64 9.74 -9.31 2.19
N LYS A 65 9.96 -8.33 1.30
CA LYS A 65 11.03 -8.34 0.28
C LYS A 65 12.40 -7.87 0.81
N GLY A 66 12.50 -7.47 2.08
CA GLY A 66 13.73 -6.89 2.65
C GLY A 66 14.09 -5.52 2.06
N ILE A 67 13.12 -4.83 1.46
CA ILE A 67 13.30 -3.52 0.84
C ILE A 67 13.02 -2.44 1.89
N ALA A 68 13.98 -1.53 2.09
CA ALA A 68 13.78 -0.39 2.98
C ALA A 68 12.61 0.50 2.47
N PRO A 69 11.67 0.92 3.34
CA PRO A 69 10.50 1.73 2.95
C PRO A 69 10.85 3.00 2.18
N ARG A 70 12.03 3.58 2.45
CA ARG A 70 12.55 4.76 1.75
C ARG A 70 12.62 4.60 0.22
N HIS A 71 12.76 3.37 -0.28
CA HIS A 71 12.78 3.12 -1.72
C HIS A 71 11.39 3.28 -2.33
N ALA A 72 10.35 2.78 -1.67
CA ALA A 72 8.98 2.99 -2.11
C ALA A 72 8.55 4.46 -1.98
N THR A 73 8.89 5.15 -0.87
CA THR A 73 8.49 6.56 -0.67
C THR A 73 8.99 7.51 -1.75
N LYS A 74 10.08 7.19 -2.46
CA LYS A 74 10.62 8.02 -3.55
C LYS A 74 9.70 8.10 -4.77
N HIS A 75 8.79 7.14 -4.90
CA HIS A 75 7.86 7.02 -6.02
C HIS A 75 6.42 7.33 -5.62
N LEU A 76 6.20 7.74 -4.37
CA LEU A 76 4.89 8.09 -3.84
C LEU A 76 4.70 9.60 -3.82
N GLU A 77 3.48 10.02 -4.06
CA GLU A 77 3.03 11.39 -3.77
C GLU A 77 3.11 11.68 -2.26
N SER A 78 3.12 12.96 -1.89
CA SER A 78 3.48 13.40 -0.52
C SER A 78 2.60 12.78 0.58
N THR A 79 1.29 12.71 0.37
CA THR A 79 0.35 12.14 1.36
C THR A 79 0.54 10.63 1.52
N GLN A 80 0.67 9.91 0.41
CA GLN A 80 0.90 8.47 0.37
C GLN A 80 2.26 8.13 1.01
N ALA A 81 3.29 8.93 0.73
CA ALA A 81 4.60 8.78 1.34
C ALA A 81 4.53 8.97 2.87
N ALA A 82 3.72 9.91 3.36
CA ALA A 82 3.50 10.09 4.80
C ALA A 82 2.75 8.89 5.40
N ALA A 83 1.68 8.42 4.75
CA ALA A 83 0.92 7.25 5.21
C ALA A 83 1.76 5.95 5.19
N LEU A 84 2.60 5.76 4.18
CA LEU A 84 3.54 4.64 4.11
C LEU A 84 4.53 4.68 5.28
N LYS A 85 5.08 5.86 5.62
CA LYS A 85 5.99 6.01 6.77
C LYS A 85 5.30 5.68 8.09
N THR A 86 4.07 6.15 8.28
CA THR A 86 3.26 5.83 9.46
C THR A 86 3.01 4.33 9.56
N SER A 87 2.62 3.70 8.44
CA SER A 87 2.37 2.25 8.37
C SER A 87 3.63 1.44 8.67
N ALA A 88 4.76 1.79 8.06
CA ALA A 88 6.05 1.14 8.31
C ALA A 88 6.51 1.30 9.76
N SER A 89 6.31 2.47 10.38
CA SER A 89 6.64 2.71 11.78
C SER A 89 5.74 1.90 12.73
N TRP A 90 4.46 1.74 12.39
CA TRP A 90 3.56 0.89 13.15
C TRP A 90 3.93 -0.58 13.01
N LEU A 91 4.18 -1.08 11.79
CA LEU A 91 4.60 -2.46 11.53
C LEU A 91 5.90 -2.81 12.24
N GLY A 92 6.86 -1.88 12.31
CA GLY A 92 8.10 -2.06 13.08
C GLY A 92 7.89 -2.34 14.57
N ARG A 93 6.68 -2.09 15.11
CA ARG A 93 6.29 -2.38 16.49
C ARG A 93 5.45 -3.65 16.65
N GLN A 94 5.19 -4.39 15.56
CA GLN A 94 4.36 -5.60 15.53
C GLN A 94 5.19 -6.81 15.07
N PRO A 95 6.07 -7.37 15.94
CA PRO A 95 7.01 -8.40 15.56
C PRO A 95 6.33 -9.68 15.04
N GLU A 96 5.15 -10.03 15.54
CA GLU A 96 4.37 -11.18 15.09
C GLU A 96 3.84 -11.03 13.66
N LEU A 97 3.39 -9.83 13.27
CA LEU A 97 2.95 -9.56 11.90
C LEU A 97 4.12 -9.59 10.92
N LEU A 98 5.27 -9.04 11.32
CA LEU A 98 6.49 -9.10 10.51
C LEU A 98 6.96 -10.55 10.33
N ALA A 99 6.89 -11.37 11.38
CA ALA A 99 7.25 -12.78 11.31
C ALA A 99 6.35 -13.57 10.35
N LEU A 100 5.04 -13.31 10.37
CA LEU A 100 4.08 -13.91 9.42
C LEU A 100 4.40 -13.51 7.98
N ALA A 101 4.73 -12.24 7.74
CA ALA A 101 5.05 -11.73 6.41
C ALA A 101 6.36 -12.32 5.85
N SER A 102 7.36 -12.59 6.71
CA SER A 102 8.65 -13.15 6.31
C SER A 102 8.63 -14.66 6.01
N ALA A 103 7.53 -15.36 6.30
CA ALA A 103 7.40 -16.80 6.09
C ALA A 103 7.17 -17.15 4.60
N SER A 104 8.21 -17.01 3.78
CA SER A 104 8.30 -17.68 2.47
C SER A 104 9.78 -17.80 2.09
N LYS A 105 10.46 -18.75 2.71
CA LYS A 105 11.62 -19.35 2.05
C LYS A 105 11.03 -20.21 0.93
N PRO A 106 11.19 -19.89 -0.37
CA PRO A 106 10.82 -20.83 -1.41
C PRO A 106 11.64 -22.09 -1.14
N ALA A 107 10.98 -23.24 -1.06
CA ALA A 107 11.66 -24.51 -1.13
C ALA A 107 12.36 -24.53 -2.49
N LEU A 108 13.65 -24.17 -2.50
CA LEU A 108 14.49 -24.37 -3.65
C LEU A 108 14.53 -25.88 -3.85
N ALA A 109 13.75 -26.37 -4.80
CA ALA A 109 13.82 -27.76 -5.25
C ALA A 109 15.28 -28.00 -5.64
N SER A 110 15.95 -28.81 -4.84
CA SER A 110 17.33 -29.25 -5.07
C SER A 110 17.25 -30.26 -6.19
N GLY A 111 17.49 -29.80 -7.42
CA GLY A 111 17.80 -30.62 -8.59
C GLY A 111 19.30 -30.65 -8.82
#